data_AF-A0A4S2H5L7-F1
#
_entry.id   AF-A0A4S2H5L7-F1
#
_cell.length_a   1.000
_cell.length_b   1.000
_cell.length_c   1.000
_cell.angle_alpha   90.00
_cell.angle_beta   90.00
_cell.angle_gamma   90.00
#
_symmetry.space_group_name_H-M   'P 1'
#
loop_
_entity.id
_entity.type
_entity.pdbx_description
1 polymer ?
#
loop_
_entity_poly.entity_id
_entity_poly.type
_entity_poly.pdbx_seq_one_letter_code
_entity_poly.pdbx_strand_id
1 'polypeptide(L)'
;MLERDGLDRSRPVTVGLNLTIVANAAKGKEMYLADGGINADAASDISGSTAQANGDAPAGEAVQMPDMSQMDSTMFNQMTMMIGTGMNLSADGEEADRVTSPLLDAVDIAGYNYASGRYPLEGEAHPDRIVVGSETFPQDIPVNWAMVEQYPYLIGDFMWTAWDYLGEVGLGAWSYTEDTMSFEKPYPWLLGGAGVIDITGHGDGGALLAKAVWGEK
;
A
#
# COMPACT_ATOMS: atom_id res chain seq x y z
N MET A 1 -17.53 5.01 29.95
CA MET A 1 -16.61 3.90 29.65
C MET A 1 -17.38 2.98 28.73
N LEU A 2 -17.24 3.17 27.41
CA LEU A 2 -17.97 2.38 26.41
C LEU A 2 -17.29 1.01 26.33
N GLU A 3 -18.03 -0.05 26.63
CA GLU A 3 -17.60 -1.43 26.36
C GLU A 3 -17.42 -1.56 24.85
N ARG A 4 -16.18 -1.57 24.36
CA ARG A 4 -15.91 -2.01 22.99
C ARG A 4 -16.06 -3.52 22.97
N ASP A 5 -17.18 -4.01 22.44
CA ASP A 5 -17.35 -5.39 22.03
C ASP A 5 -16.48 -5.63 20.78
N GLY A 6 -15.17 -5.80 20.98
CA GLY A 6 -14.27 -6.22 19.92
C GLY A 6 -14.72 -7.55 19.31
N LEU A 7 -14.43 -7.76 18.01
CA LEU A 7 -14.84 -8.97 17.28
C LEU A 7 -14.39 -10.27 17.94
N ASP A 8 -13.25 -10.26 18.65
CA ASP A 8 -12.77 -11.34 19.49
C ASP A 8 -12.51 -10.82 20.91
N ARG A 9 -13.19 -11.38 21.91
CA ARG A 9 -13.03 -10.98 23.32
C ARG A 9 -11.73 -11.48 23.96
N SER A 10 -11.01 -12.39 23.30
CA SER A 10 -9.80 -13.03 23.81
C SER A 10 -8.49 -12.40 23.33
N ARG A 11 -8.53 -11.60 22.26
CA ARG A 11 -7.35 -10.97 21.65
C ARG A 11 -7.72 -9.73 20.83
N PRO A 12 -6.82 -8.74 20.68
CA PRO A 12 -7.02 -7.65 19.74
C PRO A 12 -7.16 -8.16 18.29
N VAL A 13 -8.11 -7.59 17.57
CA VAL A 13 -8.35 -7.82 16.13
C VAL A 13 -7.91 -6.59 15.35
N THR A 14 -7.32 -6.82 14.17
CA THR A 14 -6.93 -5.77 13.23
C THR A 14 -7.29 -6.17 11.81
N VAL A 15 -7.40 -5.20 10.92
CA VAL A 15 -7.55 -5.38 9.47
C VAL A 15 -6.72 -4.33 8.75
N GLY A 16 -5.97 -4.74 7.73
CA GLY A 16 -5.32 -3.81 6.80
C GLY A 16 -6.26 -3.48 5.66
N LEU A 17 -6.58 -2.20 5.48
CA LEU A 17 -7.45 -1.73 4.40
C LEU A 17 -6.70 -0.75 3.50
N ASN A 18 -6.85 -0.95 2.20
CA ASN A 18 -6.61 0.12 1.24
C ASN A 18 -7.86 0.99 1.16
N LEU A 19 -7.80 2.17 1.80
CA LEU A 19 -8.94 3.07 1.94
C LEU A 19 -9.45 3.56 0.57
N THR A 20 -8.55 3.79 -0.38
CA THR A 20 -8.88 4.24 -1.74
C THR A 20 -9.63 3.17 -2.53
N ILE A 21 -9.22 1.91 -2.46
CA ILE A 21 -9.93 0.80 -3.13
C ILE A 21 -11.35 0.67 -2.58
N VAL A 22 -11.49 0.65 -1.25
CA VAL A 22 -12.80 0.51 -0.60
C VAL A 22 -13.70 1.70 -0.95
N ALA A 23 -13.17 2.91 -0.94
CA ALA A 23 -13.92 4.11 -1.31
C ALA A 23 -14.40 4.10 -2.76
N ASN A 24 -13.61 3.56 -3.70
CA ASN A 24 -14.00 3.47 -5.10
C ASN A 24 -14.98 2.33 -5.38
N ALA A 25 -14.83 1.18 -4.71
CA ALA A 25 -15.80 0.10 -4.75
C ALA A 25 -17.19 0.60 -4.30
N ALA A 26 -17.27 1.37 -3.22
CA ALA A 26 -18.53 1.96 -2.75
C ALA A 26 -19.18 2.96 -3.74
N LYS A 27 -18.40 3.49 -4.69
CA LYS A 27 -18.90 4.36 -5.79
C LYS A 27 -19.33 3.55 -7.03
N GLY A 28 -19.35 2.21 -6.95
CA GLY A 28 -19.60 1.34 -8.09
C GLY A 28 -18.43 1.27 -9.08
N LYS A 29 -17.25 1.77 -8.69
CA LYS A 29 -15.99 1.66 -9.44
C LYS A 29 -15.15 0.54 -8.82
N GLU A 30 -15.72 -0.66 -8.81
CA GLU A 30 -15.03 -1.83 -8.30
C GLU A 30 -13.81 -2.12 -9.18
N MET A 31 -12.62 -2.09 -8.56
CA MET A 31 -11.38 -2.44 -9.25
C MET A 31 -11.35 -3.92 -9.61
N TYR A 32 -11.85 -4.78 -8.72
CA TYR A 32 -11.90 -6.22 -8.91
C TYR A 32 -13.29 -6.65 -9.35
N LEU A 33 -13.36 -7.39 -10.45
CA LEU A 33 -14.62 -8.00 -10.88
C LEU A 33 -14.90 -9.25 -10.04
N ALA A 34 -16.16 -9.47 -9.69
CA ALA A 34 -16.57 -10.61 -8.84
C ALA A 34 -16.20 -11.99 -9.42
N ASP A 35 -16.10 -12.10 -10.75
CA ASP A 35 -15.72 -13.32 -11.46
C ASP A 35 -14.21 -13.38 -11.80
N GLY A 36 -13.42 -12.45 -11.27
CA GLY A 36 -11.99 -12.28 -11.53
C GLY A 36 -11.68 -11.23 -12.60
N GLY A 37 -10.49 -10.63 -12.52
CA GLY A 37 -9.99 -9.59 -13.42
C GLY A 37 -10.11 -8.16 -12.87
N ILE A 38 -9.45 -7.22 -13.54
CA ILE A 38 -9.46 -5.79 -13.19
C ILE A 38 -10.38 -5.03 -14.12
N ASN A 39 -11.21 -4.17 -13.54
CA ASN A 39 -11.86 -3.09 -14.26
C ASN A 39 -10.84 -1.98 -14.54
N ALA A 40 -10.21 -2.02 -15.72
CA ALA A 40 -9.14 -1.11 -16.10
C ALA A 40 -9.56 0.37 -16.05
N ASP A 41 -10.82 0.68 -16.36
CA ASP A 41 -11.36 2.03 -16.27
C ASP A 41 -11.41 2.50 -14.81
N ALA A 42 -11.95 1.67 -13.90
CA ALA A 42 -11.97 1.96 -12.47
C ALA A 42 -10.56 2.05 -11.86
N ALA A 43 -9.61 1.24 -12.34
CA ALA A 43 -8.22 1.29 -11.94
C ALA A 43 -7.56 2.62 -12.40
N SER A 44 -7.72 3.02 -13.65
CA SER A 44 -7.14 4.27 -14.17
C SER A 44 -7.64 5.53 -13.45
N ASP A 45 -8.88 5.51 -12.96
CA ASP A 45 -9.44 6.61 -12.16
C ASP A 45 -8.82 6.71 -10.75
N ILE A 46 -8.31 5.60 -10.21
CA ILE A 46 -7.65 5.53 -8.90
C ILE A 46 -6.22 6.04 -8.98
N SER A 47 -5.54 5.81 -10.11
CA SER A 47 -4.13 6.19 -10.23
C SER A 47 -3.89 7.70 -10.25
N GLY A 48 -4.94 8.49 -10.48
CA GLY A 48 -4.77 9.84 -10.97
C GLY A 48 -3.96 9.84 -12.27
N SER A 49 -3.96 10.94 -13.01
CA SER A 49 -3.07 11.09 -14.16
C SER A 49 -1.61 11.36 -13.72
N THR A 50 -1.06 10.60 -12.77
CA THR A 50 0.27 10.83 -12.18
C THR A 50 1.26 9.72 -12.51
N ALA A 51 1.19 9.14 -13.70
CA ALA A 51 2.37 8.56 -14.38
C ALA A 51 3.37 9.66 -14.82
N GLN A 52 3.52 10.72 -14.04
CA GLN A 52 4.30 11.91 -14.34
C GLN A 52 5.06 12.39 -13.10
N ALA A 53 5.59 11.46 -12.30
CA ALA A 53 6.51 11.77 -11.20
C ALA A 53 7.97 11.43 -11.49
N ASN A 54 8.28 10.87 -12.66
CA ASN A 54 9.61 10.87 -13.26
C ASN A 54 9.42 11.32 -14.72
N GLY A 55 9.94 12.49 -15.07
CA GLY A 55 9.86 13.00 -16.44
C GLY A 55 10.38 11.94 -17.42
N ASP A 56 9.60 11.72 -18.48
CA ASP A 56 9.88 10.85 -19.64
C ASP A 56 9.20 9.45 -19.69
N ALA A 57 7.99 9.30 -19.14
CA ALA A 57 7.11 8.21 -19.58
C ALA A 57 6.51 8.55 -20.98
N PRO A 58 6.71 7.73 -22.03
CA PRO A 58 6.15 8.00 -23.34
C PRO A 58 4.62 7.90 -23.27
N ALA A 59 3.96 8.96 -23.73
CA ALA A 59 2.52 8.99 -23.86
C ALA A 59 2.06 8.00 -24.94
N GLY A 60 1.26 7.01 -24.57
CA GLY A 60 0.25 6.45 -25.47
C GLY A 60 0.51 5.09 -26.11
N GLU A 61 1.00 4.09 -25.38
CA GLU A 61 0.78 2.69 -25.79
C GLU A 61 -0.07 1.95 -24.76
N ALA A 62 -1.22 1.45 -25.21
CA ALA A 62 -2.08 0.59 -24.42
C ALA A 62 -1.31 -0.70 -24.12
N VAL A 63 -0.92 -0.88 -22.86
CA VAL A 63 -0.32 -2.13 -22.38
C VAL A 63 -1.33 -3.25 -22.60
N GLN A 64 -0.96 -4.23 -23.42
CA GLN A 64 -1.81 -5.37 -23.72
C GLN A 64 -1.83 -6.29 -22.50
N MET A 65 -2.90 -6.22 -21.71
CA MET A 65 -3.03 -6.95 -20.45
C MET A 65 -3.00 -8.48 -20.68
N PRO A 66 -2.19 -9.26 -19.91
CA PRO A 66 -2.17 -10.72 -19.98
C PRO A 66 -3.47 -11.35 -19.42
N ASP A 67 -3.68 -12.65 -19.65
CA ASP A 67 -4.88 -13.40 -19.28
C ASP A 67 -5.30 -13.18 -17.81
N MET A 68 -6.45 -12.53 -17.64
CA MET A 68 -6.94 -11.88 -16.41
C MET A 68 -7.68 -12.83 -15.44
N SER A 69 -7.71 -14.13 -15.73
CA SER A 69 -8.57 -15.10 -15.03
C SER A 69 -7.97 -15.66 -13.72
N GLN A 70 -6.77 -15.26 -13.33
CA GLN A 70 -6.07 -15.69 -12.12
C GLN A 70 -5.24 -14.52 -11.54
N MET A 71 -5.84 -13.54 -10.83
CA MET A 71 -5.04 -12.48 -10.20
C MET A 71 -5.47 -12.06 -8.78
N ASP A 72 -4.45 -11.90 -7.94
CA ASP A 72 -4.39 -11.77 -6.48
C ASP A 72 -3.67 -10.46 -6.05
N SER A 73 -3.07 -10.39 -4.85
CA SER A 73 -2.31 -9.23 -4.34
C SER A 73 -1.23 -8.69 -5.30
N THR A 74 -0.73 -9.53 -6.22
CA THR A 74 0.32 -9.17 -7.18
C THR A 74 -0.03 -7.94 -8.01
N MET A 75 -1.23 -7.91 -8.61
CA MET A 75 -1.61 -6.80 -9.48
C MET A 75 -1.79 -5.51 -8.70
N PHE A 76 -2.26 -5.62 -7.45
CA PHE A 76 -2.43 -4.47 -6.59
C PHE A 76 -1.09 -3.82 -6.29
N ASN A 77 -0.11 -4.62 -5.88
CA ASN A 77 1.23 -4.16 -5.58
C ASN A 77 1.86 -3.47 -6.82
N GLN A 78 1.59 -3.96 -8.03
CA GLN A 78 2.09 -3.35 -9.27
C GLN A 78 1.48 -1.97 -9.50
N MET A 79 0.17 -1.86 -9.26
CA MET A 79 -0.53 -0.60 -9.38
C MET A 79 -0.10 0.40 -8.31
N THR A 80 0.04 -0.03 -7.06
CA THR A 80 0.53 0.81 -5.97
C THR A 80 1.92 1.38 -6.26
N MET A 81 2.80 0.61 -6.89
CA MET A 81 4.08 1.09 -7.41
C MET A 81 3.92 2.16 -8.51
N MET A 82 2.96 2.00 -9.43
CA MET A 82 2.68 2.98 -10.49
C MET A 82 2.12 4.32 -9.97
N ILE A 83 1.28 4.27 -8.93
CA ILE A 83 0.64 5.48 -8.37
C ILE A 83 1.58 6.19 -7.39
N GLY A 84 2.43 5.42 -6.69
CA GLY A 84 3.37 5.94 -5.70
C GLY A 84 2.68 6.78 -4.62
N THR A 85 3.28 7.92 -4.29
CA THR A 85 2.80 8.83 -3.24
C THR A 85 1.46 9.52 -3.57
N GLY A 86 0.96 9.40 -4.80
CA GLY A 86 -0.35 9.95 -5.22
C GLY A 86 -1.56 9.26 -4.57
N MET A 87 -1.40 8.03 -4.06
CA MET A 87 -2.48 7.28 -3.40
C MET A 87 -2.96 7.93 -2.09
N ASN A 88 -2.05 8.61 -1.39
CA ASN A 88 -2.35 9.27 -0.12
C ASN A 88 -3.44 10.34 -0.28
N LEU A 89 -3.47 11.08 -1.40
CA LEU A 89 -4.41 12.17 -1.60
C LEU A 89 -5.88 11.72 -1.81
N SER A 90 -6.09 10.53 -2.38
CA SER A 90 -7.45 9.97 -2.52
C SER A 90 -7.91 9.26 -1.25
N ALA A 91 -6.98 8.75 -0.46
CA ALA A 91 -7.30 8.11 0.81
C ALA A 91 -7.86 9.14 1.79
N ASP A 92 -7.39 10.39 1.77
CA ASP A 92 -7.71 11.41 2.78
C ASP A 92 -9.16 11.95 2.76
N GLY A 93 -9.94 11.74 1.69
CA GLY A 93 -11.26 12.38 1.54
C GLY A 93 -12.37 11.89 2.48
N GLU A 94 -13.27 12.79 2.91
CA GLU A 94 -14.41 12.49 3.80
C GLU A 94 -15.24 11.27 3.38
N GLU A 95 -15.42 11.07 2.07
CA GLU A 95 -16.16 9.91 1.56
C GLU A 95 -15.41 8.59 1.79
N ALA A 96 -14.09 8.57 1.62
CA ALA A 96 -13.28 7.40 1.93
C ALA A 96 -13.31 7.08 3.42
N ASP A 97 -13.32 8.12 4.28
CA ASP A 97 -13.47 7.96 5.73
C ASP A 97 -14.84 7.37 6.09
N ARG A 98 -15.91 7.96 5.57
CA ARG A 98 -17.29 7.55 5.83
C ARG A 98 -17.56 6.09 5.44
N VAL A 99 -17.00 5.64 4.32
CA VAL A 99 -17.21 4.28 3.81
C VAL A 99 -16.37 3.25 4.58
N THR A 100 -15.15 3.60 4.97
CA THR A 100 -14.23 2.67 5.64
C THR A 100 -14.43 2.60 7.16
N SER A 101 -14.92 3.68 7.78
CA SER A 101 -15.09 3.76 9.23
C SER A 101 -15.88 2.60 9.85
N PRO A 102 -17.03 2.14 9.32
CA PRO A 102 -17.73 1.01 9.92
C PRO A 102 -16.92 -0.29 10.00
N LEU A 103 -16.01 -0.51 9.05
CA LEU A 103 -15.10 -1.68 9.06
C LEU A 103 -13.95 -1.48 10.04
N LEU A 104 -13.37 -0.28 10.05
CA LEU A 104 -12.25 0.08 10.93
C LEU A 104 -12.67 0.17 12.41
N ASP A 105 -13.90 0.60 12.68
CA ASP A 105 -14.46 0.71 14.04
C ASP A 105 -14.95 -0.64 14.59
N ALA A 106 -15.11 -1.64 13.72
CA ALA A 106 -15.44 -3.00 14.15
C ALA A 106 -14.21 -3.74 14.72
N VAL A 107 -12.99 -3.30 14.42
CA VAL A 107 -11.75 -3.91 14.92
C VAL A 107 -11.14 -3.09 16.05
N ASP A 108 -10.22 -3.68 16.82
CA ASP A 108 -9.56 -2.99 17.93
C ASP A 108 -8.47 -2.03 17.43
N ILE A 109 -7.79 -2.39 16.33
CA ILE A 109 -6.70 -1.63 15.72
C ILE A 109 -6.96 -1.49 14.21
N ALA A 110 -7.07 -0.25 13.74
CA ALA A 110 -7.31 0.09 12.35
C ALA A 110 -5.99 0.05 11.55
N GLY A 111 -5.89 -0.86 10.57
CA GLY A 111 -4.71 -1.00 9.71
C GLY A 111 -4.86 -0.25 8.39
N TYR A 112 -3.93 0.66 8.11
CA TYR A 112 -3.96 1.54 6.94
C TYR A 112 -2.90 1.10 5.94
N ASN A 113 -3.35 0.68 4.74
CA ASN A 113 -2.45 0.36 3.61
C ASN A 113 -2.32 1.60 2.72
N TYR A 114 -1.09 2.12 2.58
CA TYR A 114 -0.73 3.25 1.72
C TYR A 114 -1.60 4.50 1.92
N ALA A 115 -1.88 4.82 3.18
CA ALA A 115 -2.74 5.93 3.58
C ALA A 115 -2.14 6.76 4.72
N SER A 116 -0.81 7.00 4.70
CA SER A 116 -0.12 7.72 5.77
C SER A 116 -0.52 9.20 5.86
N GLY A 117 -1.10 9.77 4.79
CA GLY A 117 -1.72 11.10 4.80
C GLY A 117 -2.84 11.27 5.83
N ARG A 118 -3.49 10.17 6.22
CA ARG A 118 -4.55 10.17 7.23
C ARG A 118 -4.06 10.34 8.64
N TYR A 119 -2.83 9.91 8.95
CA TYR A 119 -2.36 9.83 10.34
C TYR A 119 -2.58 11.12 11.13
N PRO A 120 -2.24 12.32 10.60
CA PRO A 120 -2.47 13.59 11.32
C PRO A 120 -3.94 13.92 11.62
N LEU A 121 -4.88 13.34 10.86
CA LEU A 121 -6.31 13.66 10.92
C LEU A 121 -7.07 12.80 11.94
N GLU A 122 -6.58 11.59 12.20
CA GLU A 122 -7.28 10.58 13.01
C GLU A 122 -7.52 11.03 14.45
N GLY A 123 -6.60 11.81 15.03
CA GLY A 123 -6.76 12.32 16.39
C GLY A 123 -7.98 13.21 16.60
N GLU A 124 -8.44 13.91 15.56
CA GLU A 124 -9.66 14.75 15.60
C GLU A 124 -10.87 13.99 15.07
N ALA A 125 -10.73 13.28 13.95
CA ALA A 125 -11.83 12.58 13.30
C ALA A 125 -12.32 11.36 14.10
N HIS A 126 -11.39 10.59 14.69
CA HIS A 126 -11.64 9.32 15.35
C HIS A 126 -10.84 9.19 16.65
N PRO A 127 -11.15 9.99 17.69
CA PRO A 127 -10.32 10.13 18.88
C PRO A 127 -10.11 8.84 19.71
N ASP A 128 -10.98 7.84 19.53
CA ASP A 128 -10.88 6.54 20.20
C ASP A 128 -10.22 5.45 19.33
N ARG A 129 -9.81 5.76 18.10
CA ARG A 129 -9.23 4.79 17.15
C ARG A 129 -7.73 4.63 17.36
N ILE A 130 -7.28 3.38 17.47
CA ILE A 130 -5.86 3.02 17.42
C ILE A 130 -5.53 2.67 15.98
N VAL A 131 -4.44 3.20 15.45
CA VAL A 131 -4.06 3.10 14.04
C VAL A 131 -2.68 2.44 13.92
N VAL A 132 -2.50 1.64 12.88
CA VAL A 132 -1.20 1.11 12.46
C VAL A 132 -1.07 1.27 10.94
N GLY A 133 0.10 1.70 10.47
CA GLY A 133 0.44 1.57 9.06
C GLY A 133 0.66 0.09 8.75
N SER A 134 -0.38 -0.60 8.29
CA SER A 134 -0.31 -2.06 8.08
C SER A 134 0.42 -2.45 6.81
N GLU A 135 0.58 -1.53 5.86
CA GLU A 135 1.37 -1.71 4.64
C GLU A 135 1.78 -0.34 4.09
N THR A 136 3.09 -0.07 4.05
CA THR A 136 3.62 1.23 3.62
C THR A 136 4.82 1.06 2.69
N PHE A 137 5.28 2.17 2.10
CA PHE A 137 6.43 2.15 1.23
C PHE A 137 7.75 2.22 2.01
N PRO A 138 8.78 1.44 1.67
CA PRO A 138 10.10 1.52 2.31
C PRO A 138 10.73 2.90 2.26
N GLN A 139 10.55 3.66 1.17
CA GLN A 139 11.08 5.03 1.06
C GLN A 139 10.40 6.03 2.01
N ASP A 140 9.18 5.75 2.47
CA ASP A 140 8.40 6.64 3.33
C ASP A 140 8.70 6.40 4.82
N ILE A 141 9.50 5.37 5.16
CA ILE A 141 9.81 5.03 6.55
C ILE A 141 10.32 6.23 7.39
N PRO A 142 11.14 7.18 6.88
CA PRO A 142 11.57 8.32 7.70
C PRO A 142 10.42 9.26 8.08
N VAL A 143 9.44 9.42 7.19
CA VAL A 143 8.29 10.30 7.39
C VAL A 143 7.24 9.61 8.25
N ASN A 144 6.93 8.35 7.94
CA ASN A 144 5.96 7.57 8.70
C ASN A 144 6.43 7.33 10.14
N TRP A 145 7.71 7.00 10.34
CA TRP A 145 8.22 6.77 11.69
C TRP A 145 8.23 8.03 12.56
N ALA A 146 8.50 9.20 11.97
CA ALA A 146 8.35 10.47 12.69
C ALA A 146 6.89 10.69 13.14
N MET A 147 5.91 10.30 12.33
CA MET A 147 4.50 10.34 12.71
C MET A 147 4.15 9.31 13.79
N VAL A 148 4.73 8.10 13.73
CA VAL A 148 4.59 7.07 14.79
C VAL A 148 5.08 7.60 16.14
N GLU A 149 6.22 8.30 16.16
CA GLU A 149 6.75 8.92 17.39
C GLU A 149 5.93 10.13 17.87
N GLN A 150 5.28 10.84 16.94
CA GLN A 150 4.52 12.05 17.23
C GLN A 150 3.10 11.76 17.73
N TYR A 151 2.40 10.78 17.15
CA TYR A 151 0.97 10.55 17.40
C TYR A 151 0.74 9.35 18.32
N PRO A 152 0.20 9.53 19.54
CA PRO A 152 0.07 8.44 20.52
C PRO A 152 -0.94 7.36 20.12
N TYR A 153 -1.82 7.65 19.16
CA TYR A 153 -2.77 6.68 18.61
C TYR A 153 -2.21 5.86 17.44
N LEU A 154 -1.06 6.26 16.87
CA LEU A 154 -0.39 5.55 15.79
C LEU A 154 0.71 4.65 16.37
N ILE A 155 0.47 3.33 16.38
CA ILE A 155 1.30 2.40 17.17
C ILE A 155 2.45 1.76 16.39
N GLY A 156 2.54 1.98 15.08
CA GLY A 156 3.61 1.41 14.26
C GLY A 156 3.39 1.52 12.76
N ASP A 157 4.36 0.99 12.02
CA ASP A 157 4.44 1.02 10.56
C ASP A 157 5.07 -0.30 10.05
N PHE A 158 4.46 -0.90 9.03
CA PHE A 158 4.92 -2.11 8.35
C PHE A 158 5.26 -1.78 6.89
N MET A 159 6.54 -1.51 6.62
CA MET A 159 7.01 -1.28 5.25
C MET A 159 7.02 -2.58 4.42
N TRP A 160 6.53 -2.49 3.19
CA TRP A 160 6.49 -3.56 2.21
C TRP A 160 7.71 -3.51 1.28
N THR A 161 8.70 -4.40 1.36
CA THR A 161 8.83 -5.52 2.31
C THR A 161 10.18 -5.55 3.00
N ALA A 162 10.20 -6.20 4.16
CA ALA A 162 11.43 -6.48 4.88
C ALA A 162 12.36 -7.43 4.11
N TRP A 163 11.82 -8.54 3.61
CA TRP A 163 12.58 -9.60 2.93
C TRP A 163 11.98 -9.87 1.57
N ASP A 164 12.85 -10.03 0.57
CA ASP A 164 12.41 -10.35 -0.79
C ASP A 164 11.77 -11.74 -0.86
N TYR A 165 10.96 -11.97 -1.89
CA TYR A 165 10.11 -13.15 -1.99
C TYR A 165 9.98 -13.65 -3.43
N LEU A 166 9.57 -14.91 -3.56
CA LEU A 166 9.26 -15.54 -4.84
C LEU A 166 7.85 -15.17 -5.29
N GLY A 167 7.67 -14.92 -6.59
CA GLY A 167 6.40 -14.43 -7.14
C GLY A 167 6.39 -12.91 -7.22
N GLU A 168 5.24 -12.34 -7.62
CA GLU A 168 5.09 -10.91 -7.95
C GLU A 168 6.26 -10.36 -8.77
N VAL A 169 6.69 -11.14 -9.77
CA VAL A 169 8.01 -11.02 -10.35
C VAL A 169 8.25 -9.62 -10.91
N GLY A 170 9.31 -8.96 -10.43
CA GLY A 170 9.74 -7.67 -10.95
C GLY A 170 9.06 -6.43 -10.37
N LEU A 171 8.21 -6.59 -9.36
CA LEU A 171 7.42 -5.52 -8.77
C LEU A 171 8.25 -4.35 -8.22
N GLY A 172 9.27 -4.67 -7.43
CA GLY A 172 10.22 -3.70 -6.86
C GLY A 172 11.57 -3.71 -7.57
N ALA A 173 11.68 -4.44 -8.68
CA ALA A 173 12.93 -4.62 -9.37
C ALA A 173 13.48 -3.32 -9.95
N TRP A 174 14.68 -2.94 -9.51
CA TRP A 174 15.44 -1.87 -10.11
C TRP A 174 15.97 -2.30 -11.48
N SER A 175 15.90 -1.38 -12.44
CA SER A 175 16.43 -1.56 -13.78
C SER A 175 17.28 -0.35 -14.16
N TYR A 176 18.38 -0.62 -14.86
CA TYR A 176 19.28 0.41 -15.39
C TYR A 176 19.01 0.73 -16.87
N THR A 177 18.07 0.04 -17.52
CA THR A 177 17.81 0.15 -18.96
C THR A 177 16.31 0.23 -19.22
N GLU A 178 15.89 1.16 -20.07
CA GLU A 178 14.46 1.42 -20.34
C GLU A 178 13.67 0.16 -20.74
N ASP A 179 14.31 -0.75 -21.48
CA ASP A 179 13.73 -2.03 -21.93
C ASP A 179 13.44 -3.02 -20.80
N THR A 180 13.96 -2.77 -19.60
CA THR A 180 13.70 -3.60 -18.42
C THR A 180 12.99 -2.82 -17.30
N MET A 181 12.43 -1.64 -17.58
CA MET A 181 11.60 -0.91 -16.62
C MET A 181 10.13 -1.38 -16.56
N SER A 182 9.73 -2.33 -17.41
CA SER A 182 8.37 -2.89 -17.40
C SER A 182 8.15 -3.84 -16.21
N PHE A 183 6.89 -3.92 -15.76
CA PHE A 183 6.44 -4.88 -14.76
C PHE A 183 6.48 -6.34 -15.26
N GLU A 184 6.48 -6.54 -16.58
CA GLU A 184 6.61 -7.85 -17.19
C GLU A 184 8.07 -8.25 -17.25
N LYS A 185 8.53 -8.96 -16.23
CA LYS A 185 9.86 -9.59 -16.26
C LYS A 185 9.76 -11.00 -16.82
N PRO A 186 10.44 -11.31 -17.93
CA PRO A 186 10.45 -12.67 -18.46
C PRO A 186 11.25 -13.58 -17.55
N TYR A 187 11.00 -14.89 -17.66
CA TYR A 187 11.92 -15.90 -17.16
C TYR A 187 13.35 -15.57 -17.65
N PRO A 188 14.39 -15.59 -16.77
CA PRO A 188 14.45 -16.29 -15.47
C PRO A 188 14.22 -15.42 -14.23
N TRP A 189 13.54 -14.27 -14.33
CA TRP A 189 13.18 -13.51 -13.14
C TRP A 189 12.15 -14.29 -12.31
N LEU A 190 12.39 -14.40 -11.00
CA LEU A 190 11.54 -15.18 -10.08
C LEU A 190 11.15 -14.40 -8.82
N LEU A 191 11.84 -13.27 -8.56
CA LEU A 191 11.72 -12.53 -7.32
C LEU A 191 10.88 -11.27 -7.50
N GLY A 192 10.21 -10.85 -6.43
CA GLY A 192 9.48 -9.59 -6.38
C GLY A 192 10.40 -8.38 -6.51
N GLY A 193 11.58 -8.44 -5.90
CA GLY A 193 12.56 -7.34 -5.88
C GLY A 193 12.13 -6.18 -4.98
N ALA A 194 11.07 -6.33 -4.19
CA ALA A 194 10.52 -5.29 -3.30
C ALA A 194 11.07 -5.36 -1.87
N GLY A 195 11.89 -6.38 -1.56
CA GLY A 195 12.51 -6.55 -0.26
C GLY A 195 13.70 -5.63 -0.07
N VAL A 196 13.78 -4.95 1.08
CA VAL A 196 15.00 -4.23 1.48
C VAL A 196 16.12 -5.17 1.97
N ILE A 197 15.78 -6.43 2.25
CA ILE A 197 16.71 -7.54 2.44
C ILE A 197 16.51 -8.49 1.27
N ASP A 198 17.58 -8.80 0.54
CA ASP A 198 17.53 -9.72 -0.58
C ASP A 198 17.15 -11.15 -0.15
N ILE A 199 16.78 -12.00 -1.11
CA ILE A 199 16.32 -13.37 -0.83
C ILE A 199 17.37 -14.22 -0.07
N THR A 200 18.64 -13.84 -0.12
CA THR A 200 19.76 -14.50 0.57
C THR A 200 20.07 -13.91 1.94
N GLY A 201 19.40 -12.83 2.34
CA GLY A 201 19.53 -12.20 3.65
C GLY A 201 20.47 -10.99 3.70
N HIS A 202 20.88 -10.41 2.57
CA HIS A 202 21.69 -9.18 2.59
C HIS A 202 20.82 -7.94 2.46
N GLY A 203 20.98 -7.01 3.41
CA GLY A 203 20.29 -5.71 3.39
C GLY A 203 20.86 -4.75 2.35
N ASP A 204 19.96 -4.00 1.70
CA ASP A 204 20.28 -2.96 0.73
C ASP A 204 20.23 -1.53 1.35
N GLY A 205 20.15 -0.51 0.50
CA GLY A 205 20.03 0.89 0.94
C GLY A 205 18.76 1.17 1.77
N GLY A 206 17.64 0.52 1.47
CA GLY A 206 16.40 0.61 2.23
C GLY A 206 16.55 0.03 3.64
N ALA A 207 17.28 -1.09 3.77
CA ALA A 207 17.55 -1.67 5.09
C ALA A 207 18.45 -0.76 5.93
N LEU A 208 19.44 -0.11 5.30
CA LEU A 208 20.29 0.90 5.96
C LEU A 208 19.50 2.15 6.36
N LEU A 209 18.54 2.57 5.53
CA LEU A 209 17.63 3.68 5.84
C LEU A 209 16.77 3.35 7.06
N ALA A 210 16.12 2.19 7.07
CA ALA A 210 15.30 1.73 8.19
C ALA A 210 16.13 1.63 9.49
N LYS A 211 17.35 1.07 9.41
CA LYS A 211 18.29 1.03 10.54
C LYS A 211 18.59 2.41 11.11
N ALA A 212 18.84 3.39 10.24
CA ALA A 212 19.11 4.77 10.65
C ALA A 212 17.90 5.44 11.31
N VAL A 213 16.71 5.23 10.76
CA VAL A 213 15.44 5.77 11.29
C VAL A 213 15.11 5.19 12.67
N TRP A 214 15.28 3.88 12.85
CA TRP A 214 15.02 3.21 14.13
C TRP A 214 16.11 3.40 15.19
N GLY A 215 17.20 4.10 14.85
CA GLY A 215 18.27 4.41 15.80
C GLY A 215 19.10 3.20 16.23
N GLU A 216 19.04 2.08 15.50
CA GLU A 216 19.86 0.90 15.77
C GLU A 216 21.30 1.15 15.31
N LYS A 217 22.27 0.97 16.21
CA LYS A 217 23.71 1.15 15.94
C LYS A 217 24.36 -0.17 15.57
#